data_AF-A0A328N8T5-F1
#
_entry.id   AF-A0A328N8T5-F1
#
_cell.length_a   1.000
_cell.length_b   1.000
_cell.length_c   1.000
_cell.angle_alpha   90.00
_cell.angle_beta   90.00
_cell.angle_gamma   90.00
#
_symmetry.space_group_name_H-M   'P 1'
#
loop_
_entity.id
_entity.type
_entity.pdbx_description
1 polymer ?
#
loop_
_entity_poly.entity_id
_entity_poly.type
_entity_poly.pdbx_seq_one_letter_code
_entity_poly.pdbx_strand_id
1 'polypeptide(L)'
;MTDNLGPMRQAMSDLAEHGGRTDMYERALRKSRQSQRRTAFTTGAAAVVLAIGAPVTFAAVNRPGPSTPVATQPPAPSVAPTSATPSTTPSSTPSTTPSSSTPSSTRTSNRPQYPDCPSAKTLEKLVKLPKDWYFVPSSVSCWRAWATAEPDGPITGDGVYLFHYRADGGWRYHSQGSAFHCEDLGITSGNPPFCEMD
;
A
#
# COMPACT_ATOMS: atom_id res chain seq x y z
N MET A 1 35.97 -40.67 9.25
CA MET A 1 35.66 -39.23 9.22
C MET A 1 34.78 -39.02 8.00
N THR A 2 33.47 -39.03 8.20
CA THR A 2 32.48 -38.92 7.13
C THR A 2 31.87 -37.53 7.22
N ASP A 3 32.10 -36.73 6.19
CA ASP A 3 31.72 -35.33 6.15
C ASP A 3 30.21 -35.15 6.07
N ASN A 4 29.63 -34.53 7.10
CA ASN A 4 28.22 -34.13 7.22
C ASN A 4 27.90 -32.91 6.32
N LEU A 5 28.20 -33.01 5.02
CA LEU A 5 27.92 -31.94 4.05
C LEU A 5 26.58 -32.10 3.33
N GLY A 6 25.90 -33.25 3.52
CA GLY A 6 24.58 -33.51 2.93
C GLY A 6 23.53 -32.47 3.31
N PRO A 7 23.35 -32.13 4.61
CA PRO A 7 22.38 -31.13 5.04
C PRO A 7 22.67 -29.73 4.47
N MET A 8 23.95 -29.38 4.33
CA MET A 8 24.36 -28.07 3.80
C MET A 8 24.09 -27.94 2.30
N ARG A 9 24.31 -29.02 1.53
CA ARG A 9 23.96 -29.06 0.10
C ARG A 9 22.45 -28.99 -0.11
N GLN A 10 21.67 -29.66 0.74
CA GLN A 10 20.21 -29.61 0.69
C GLN A 10 19.71 -28.17 0.94
N ALA A 11 20.24 -27.49 1.96
CA ALA A 11 19.87 -26.11 2.26
C ALA A 11 20.27 -25.13 1.15
N MET A 12 21.46 -25.31 0.55
CA MET A 12 21.90 -24.48 -0.60
C MET A 12 21.02 -24.70 -1.83
N SER A 13 20.54 -25.93 -2.07
CA SER A 13 19.62 -26.24 -3.16
C SER A 13 18.24 -25.63 -2.93
N ASP A 14 17.73 -25.70 -1.71
CA ASP A 14 16.43 -25.13 -1.34
C ASP A 14 16.45 -23.59 -1.40
N LEU A 15 17.56 -22.97 -1.01
CA LEU A 15 17.80 -21.53 -1.21
C LEU A 15 17.94 -21.16 -2.70
N ALA A 16 18.41 -22.05 -3.56
CA ALA A 16 18.53 -21.79 -4.99
C ALA A 16 17.20 -21.97 -5.72
N GLU A 17 16.37 -22.95 -5.33
CA GLU A 17 15.01 -23.13 -5.84
C GLU A 17 14.07 -22.00 -5.38
N HIS A 18 14.26 -21.47 -4.17
CA HIS A 18 13.56 -20.28 -3.68
C HIS A 18 14.30 -18.96 -3.97
N GLY A 19 15.51 -19.05 -4.56
CA GLY A 19 16.45 -17.96 -4.84
C GLY A 19 16.12 -17.14 -6.08
N GLY A 20 14.83 -16.94 -6.35
CA GLY A 20 14.35 -16.37 -7.60
C GLY A 20 13.20 -15.39 -7.44
N ARG A 21 12.85 -14.95 -6.22
CA ARG A 21 11.84 -13.90 -6.08
C ARG A 21 12.53 -12.54 -6.02
N THR A 22 12.60 -11.90 -7.19
CA THR A 22 12.88 -10.47 -7.37
C THR A 22 12.05 -9.59 -6.41
N ASP A 23 10.92 -10.11 -5.92
CA ASP A 23 10.08 -9.50 -4.90
C ASP A 23 10.81 -9.25 -3.58
N MET A 24 11.71 -10.12 -3.12
CA MET A 24 12.42 -9.95 -1.85
C MET A 24 13.40 -8.78 -1.91
N TYR A 25 14.11 -8.62 -3.03
CA TYR A 25 15.04 -7.49 -3.24
C TYR A 25 14.27 -6.17 -3.36
N GLU A 26 13.15 -6.15 -4.11
CA GLU A 26 12.22 -5.03 -4.17
C GLU A 26 11.68 -4.67 -2.78
N ARG A 27 11.23 -5.66 -2.00
CA ARG A 27 10.68 -5.49 -0.66
C ARG A 27 11.72 -4.97 0.31
N ALA A 28 12.97 -5.45 0.23
CA ALA A 28 14.09 -4.95 1.01
C ALA A 28 14.45 -3.50 0.65
N LEU A 29 14.47 -3.15 -0.65
CA LEU A 29 14.70 -1.78 -1.11
C LEU A 29 13.58 -0.83 -0.68
N ARG A 30 12.31 -1.25 -0.77
CA ARG A 30 11.16 -0.46 -0.29
C ARG A 30 11.25 -0.23 1.22
N LYS A 31 11.53 -1.29 2.00
CA LYS A 31 11.65 -1.21 3.46
C LYS A 31 12.82 -0.32 3.90
N SER A 32 13.94 -0.40 3.19
CA SER A 32 15.10 0.48 3.40
C SER A 32 14.77 1.96 3.15
N ARG A 33 14.16 2.29 1.99
CA ARG A 33 13.74 3.66 1.66
C ARG A 33 12.72 4.21 2.66
N GLN A 34 11.80 3.37 3.15
CA GLN A 34 10.82 3.75 4.16
C GLN A 34 11.47 4.07 5.52
N SER A 35 12.48 3.29 5.92
CA SER A 35 13.25 3.56 7.15
C SER A 35 14.04 4.87 7.05
N GLN A 36 14.68 5.13 5.90
CA GLN A 36 15.49 6.32 5.70
C GLN A 36 14.66 7.62 5.74
N ARG A 37 13.38 7.57 5.32
CA ARG A 37 12.45 8.70 5.43
C ARG A 37 12.01 8.98 6.88
N ARG A 38 11.98 7.98 7.76
CA ARG A 38 11.61 8.19 9.18
C ARG A 38 12.72 8.85 9.99
N THR A 39 13.98 8.65 9.61
CA THR A 39 15.13 9.35 10.23
C THR A 39 15.27 10.82 9.83
N ALA A 40 14.53 11.31 8.81
CA ALA A 40 14.61 12.70 8.37
C ALA A 40 13.63 13.65 9.09
N PHE A 41 12.72 13.14 9.93
CA PHE A 41 11.70 13.96 10.62
C PHE A 41 11.82 13.99 12.15
N THR A 42 12.98 13.63 12.70
CA THR A 42 13.28 13.79 14.15
C THR A 42 14.52 14.64 14.38
N THR A 43 14.60 15.79 13.73
CA THR A 43 15.43 16.92 14.20
C THR A 43 14.53 17.93 14.90
N GLY A 44 13.86 17.47 15.96
CA GLY A 44 13.20 18.33 16.93
C GLY A 44 14.24 18.76 17.96
N ALA A 45 14.59 20.04 17.95
CA ALA A 45 15.50 20.63 18.91
C ALA A 45 14.95 20.49 20.35
N ALA A 46 15.48 19.54 21.11
CA ALA A 46 15.37 19.53 22.55
C ALA A 46 16.69 20.08 23.11
N ALA A 47 16.68 21.36 23.49
CA ALA A 47 17.72 21.93 24.33
C ALA A 47 17.61 21.29 25.72
N VAL A 48 18.49 20.34 26.01
CA VAL A 48 18.72 19.85 27.37
C VAL A 48 20.15 20.23 27.74
N VAL A 49 20.25 21.31 28.52
CA VAL A 49 21.46 21.67 29.25
C VAL A 49 21.67 20.63 30.33
N LEU A 50 22.59 19.70 30.12
CA LEU A 50 23.18 18.88 31.18
C LEU A 50 24.69 19.03 31.11
N ALA A 51 25.17 19.81 32.07
CA ALA A 51 26.57 19.98 32.36
C ALA A 51 27.18 18.68 32.91
N ILE A 52 28.50 18.58 32.74
CA ILE A 52 29.47 17.71 33.45
C ILE A 52 29.70 16.33 32.81
N GLY A 53 30.86 16.20 32.17
CA GLY A 53 31.75 15.04 32.39
C GLY A 53 32.07 14.14 31.20
N ALA A 54 33.36 14.19 30.80
CA ALA A 54 34.15 13.19 30.07
C ALA A 54 34.07 13.16 28.51
N PRO A 55 35.22 13.36 27.81
CA PRO A 55 35.31 13.13 26.37
C PRO A 55 35.55 11.64 26.10
N VAL A 56 34.60 10.97 25.45
CA VAL A 56 34.86 9.66 24.83
C VAL A 56 35.14 9.92 23.35
N THR A 57 36.41 9.86 22.98
CA THR A 57 36.89 9.94 21.61
C THR A 57 36.54 8.65 20.87
N PHE A 58 35.47 8.66 20.08
CA PHE A 58 35.23 7.60 19.11
C PHE A 58 36.01 7.89 17.82
N ALA A 59 37.04 7.08 17.60
CA ALA A 59 37.86 7.07 16.40
C ALA A 59 36.99 6.76 15.17
N ALA A 60 37.01 7.66 14.19
CA ALA A 60 36.48 7.43 12.86
C ALA A 60 37.33 6.35 12.16
N VAL A 61 36.79 5.14 12.07
CA VAL A 61 37.40 4.08 11.25
C VAL A 61 37.13 4.41 9.78
N ASN A 62 38.20 4.83 9.11
CA ASN A 62 38.31 4.85 7.65
C ASN A 62 37.86 3.50 7.06
N ARG A 63 36.79 3.49 6.27
CA ARG A 63 36.44 2.35 5.42
C ARG A 63 36.71 2.70 3.95
N PRO A 64 37.59 1.95 3.26
CA PRO A 64 37.85 2.09 1.83
C PRO A 64 36.57 1.95 0.99
N GLY A 65 36.46 2.79 -0.03
CA GLY A 65 35.28 2.87 -0.90
C GLY A 65 35.04 1.58 -1.71
N PRO A 66 33.77 1.22 -1.95
CA PRO A 66 33.43 0.18 -2.91
C PRO A 66 33.50 0.72 -4.35
N SER A 67 34.13 -0.10 -5.18
CA SER A 67 34.45 0.09 -6.59
C SER A 67 33.27 0.52 -7.46
N THR A 68 33.59 1.38 -8.42
CA THR A 68 32.77 1.77 -9.57
C THR A 68 32.22 0.56 -10.33
N PRO A 69 30.92 0.49 -10.64
CA PRO A 69 30.42 -0.46 -11.63
C PRO A 69 30.90 -0.05 -13.03
N VAL A 70 31.46 -1.02 -13.76
CA VAL A 70 31.79 -0.93 -15.19
C VAL A 70 30.51 -0.70 -15.99
N ALA A 71 30.47 0.40 -16.76
CA ALA A 71 29.42 0.67 -17.72
C ALA A 71 29.51 -0.36 -18.86
N THR A 72 28.52 -1.25 -18.95
CA THR A 72 28.34 -2.09 -20.15
C THR A 72 27.58 -1.28 -21.17
N GLN A 73 28.25 -1.03 -22.30
CA GLN A 73 27.77 -0.23 -23.41
C GLN A 73 26.57 -0.91 -24.12
N PRO A 74 25.51 -0.16 -24.46
CA PRO A 74 24.35 -0.69 -25.18
C PRO A 74 24.65 -0.94 -26.67
N PRO A 75 24.14 -2.03 -27.28
CA PRO A 75 24.08 -2.12 -28.74
C PRO A 75 22.99 -1.20 -29.29
N ALA A 76 23.39 -0.32 -30.22
CA ALA A 76 22.56 0.62 -30.96
C ALA A 76 21.93 -0.05 -32.22
N PRO A 77 20.97 0.61 -32.90
CA PRO A 77 19.73 0.02 -33.43
C PRO A 77 19.81 -0.49 -34.88
N SER A 78 18.86 -1.36 -35.24
CA SER A 78 18.54 -1.67 -36.64
C SER A 78 17.25 -0.96 -37.08
N VAL A 79 17.40 -0.12 -38.09
CA VAL A 79 16.37 0.46 -38.99
C VAL A 79 15.60 -0.69 -39.69
N ALA A 80 14.32 -0.61 -40.09
CA ALA A 80 13.75 0.28 -41.11
C ALA A 80 12.19 0.16 -41.16
N PRO A 81 11.46 0.94 -41.98
CA PRO A 81 10.08 1.36 -41.74
C PRO A 81 9.03 0.44 -42.39
N THR A 82 7.80 0.50 -41.90
CA THR A 82 6.62 0.13 -42.70
C THR A 82 5.47 1.08 -42.38
N SER A 83 5.23 1.99 -43.33
CA SER A 83 3.98 2.74 -43.45
C SER A 83 2.86 1.81 -43.89
N ALA A 84 1.75 1.80 -43.14
CA ALA A 84 0.42 1.57 -43.69
C ALA A 84 -0.65 2.11 -42.71
N THR A 85 -1.21 3.26 -43.05
CA THR A 85 -2.53 3.76 -42.63
C THR A 85 -3.35 3.75 -43.94
N PRO A 86 -4.66 3.42 -44.01
CA PRO A 86 -5.65 4.07 -43.15
C PRO A 86 -6.97 3.33 -42.82
N SER A 87 -7.74 4.04 -41.99
CA SER A 87 -9.21 4.09 -41.92
C SER A 87 -9.96 2.94 -41.25
N THR A 88 -10.28 3.16 -39.96
CA THR A 88 -11.52 2.67 -39.36
C THR A 88 -12.26 3.84 -38.73
N THR A 89 -13.40 4.17 -39.35
CA THR A 89 -14.47 5.04 -38.86
C THR A 89 -14.98 4.58 -37.50
N PRO A 90 -15.22 5.51 -36.55
CA PRO A 90 -16.35 5.32 -35.65
C PRO A 90 -17.41 6.39 -35.89
N SER A 91 -18.57 5.92 -36.37
CA SER A 91 -19.82 6.66 -36.41
C SER A 91 -20.20 7.04 -34.98
N SER A 92 -20.10 8.32 -34.64
CA SER A 92 -20.53 8.87 -33.36
C SER A 92 -21.99 9.30 -33.49
N THR A 93 -22.91 8.42 -33.12
CA THR A 93 -24.32 8.79 -32.90
C THR A 93 -24.49 9.08 -31.40
N PRO A 94 -24.70 10.33 -30.96
CA PRO A 94 -25.15 10.59 -29.60
C PRO A 94 -26.68 10.44 -29.56
N SER A 95 -27.16 9.29 -29.08
CA SER A 95 -28.54 9.13 -28.62
C SER A 95 -28.64 8.01 -27.61
N THR A 96 -28.54 8.35 -26.33
CA THR A 96 -29.25 7.66 -25.24
C THR A 96 -29.39 8.63 -24.07
N THR A 97 -30.58 9.21 -23.99
CA THR A 97 -31.48 9.22 -22.82
C THR A 97 -30.85 9.33 -21.42
N PRO A 98 -31.24 10.32 -20.59
CA PRO A 98 -30.90 10.33 -19.18
C PRO A 98 -31.59 9.16 -18.47
N SER A 99 -30.82 8.13 -18.10
CA SER A 99 -31.33 7.09 -17.20
C SER A 99 -31.39 7.64 -15.78
N SER A 100 -32.58 8.10 -15.45
CA SER A 100 -33.08 8.20 -14.09
C SER A 100 -33.21 6.78 -13.52
N SER A 101 -32.48 6.46 -12.47
CA SER A 101 -32.67 5.26 -11.65
C SER A 101 -31.97 5.46 -10.31
N THR A 102 -32.52 5.27 -9.12
CA THR A 102 -33.84 4.96 -8.55
C THR A 102 -33.57 5.22 -7.05
N PRO A 103 -34.44 5.90 -6.26
CA PRO A 103 -34.21 6.00 -4.82
C PRO A 103 -34.27 4.59 -4.22
N SER A 104 -33.13 4.16 -3.66
CA SER A 104 -32.97 2.85 -3.05
C SER A 104 -34.04 2.66 -1.96
N SER A 105 -34.81 1.59 -2.10
CA SER A 105 -35.95 1.28 -1.24
C SER A 105 -35.51 1.03 0.20
N THR A 106 -36.14 1.77 1.11
CA THR A 106 -36.15 1.53 2.55
C THR A 106 -36.76 0.16 2.83
N ARG A 107 -35.94 -0.88 2.92
CA ARG A 107 -36.35 -2.19 3.41
C ARG A 107 -36.16 -2.19 4.92
N THR A 108 -37.24 -1.91 5.65
CA THR A 108 -37.31 -2.10 7.10
C THR A 108 -37.22 -3.58 7.41
N SER A 109 -35.98 -4.07 7.57
CA SER A 109 -35.67 -5.42 8.03
C SER A 109 -35.30 -5.31 9.50
N ASN A 110 -35.89 -6.17 10.34
CA ASN A 110 -35.61 -6.37 11.77
C ASN A 110 -34.19 -6.94 12.04
N ARG A 111 -33.22 -6.58 11.18
CA ARG A 111 -31.81 -6.95 11.24
C ARG A 111 -31.12 -6.01 12.25
N PRO A 112 -30.08 -6.44 12.99
CA PRO A 112 -29.25 -5.53 13.76
C PRO A 112 -28.99 -4.28 12.94
N GLN A 113 -29.35 -3.12 13.51
CA GLN A 113 -29.42 -1.88 12.76
C GLN A 113 -27.98 -1.42 12.49
N TYR A 114 -27.45 -1.87 11.36
CA TYR A 114 -26.14 -1.45 10.90
C TYR A 114 -26.25 -0.01 10.39
N PRO A 115 -25.20 0.80 10.60
CA PRO A 115 -25.17 2.14 10.05
C PRO A 115 -25.23 2.09 8.52
N ASP A 116 -25.78 3.15 7.93
CA ASP A 116 -25.65 3.35 6.50
C ASP A 116 -24.18 3.50 6.09
N CYS A 117 -23.86 3.00 4.90
CA CYS A 117 -22.53 3.11 4.32
C CYS A 117 -22.18 4.60 4.11
N PRO A 118 -21.08 5.11 4.67
CA PRO A 118 -20.72 6.52 4.55
C PRO A 118 -20.26 6.83 3.13
N SER A 119 -20.46 8.08 2.70
CA SER A 119 -19.89 8.53 1.43
C SER A 119 -18.38 8.69 1.51
N ALA A 120 -17.69 8.53 0.38
CA ALA A 120 -16.24 8.78 0.26
C ALA A 120 -15.85 10.14 0.85
N LYS A 121 -16.59 11.20 0.52
CA LYS A 121 -16.37 12.56 1.05
C LYS A 121 -16.55 12.67 2.57
N THR A 122 -17.38 11.81 3.17
CA THR A 122 -17.49 11.74 4.64
C THR A 122 -16.25 11.09 5.23
N LEU A 123 -15.77 9.99 4.63
CA LEU A 123 -14.54 9.31 5.04
C LEU A 123 -13.30 10.20 4.87
N GLU A 124 -13.21 10.97 3.79
CA GLU A 124 -12.14 11.95 3.56
C GLU A 124 -12.04 13.00 4.68
N LYS A 125 -13.15 13.36 5.33
CA LYS A 125 -13.10 14.32 6.45
C LYS A 125 -12.56 13.70 7.73
N LEU A 126 -12.62 12.38 7.85
CA LEU A 126 -12.15 11.64 9.04
C LEU A 126 -10.64 11.44 9.03
N VAL A 127 -9.99 11.60 7.87
CA VAL A 127 -8.54 11.44 7.70
C VAL A 127 -7.96 12.67 7.00
N LYS A 128 -6.75 13.09 7.41
CA LYS A 128 -6.06 14.16 6.69
C LYS A 128 -5.30 13.55 5.51
N LEU A 129 -5.99 13.34 4.39
CA LEU A 129 -5.34 12.92 3.16
C LEU A 129 -4.35 14.00 2.66
N PRO A 130 -3.26 13.61 1.98
CA PRO A 130 -2.38 14.56 1.32
C PRO A 130 -3.13 15.42 0.29
N LYS A 131 -2.52 16.53 -0.12
CA LYS A 131 -3.06 17.35 -1.20
C LYS A 131 -3.13 16.51 -2.48
N ASP A 132 -4.22 16.67 -3.23
CA ASP A 132 -4.49 15.96 -4.49
C ASP A 132 -4.78 14.45 -4.31
N TRP A 133 -5.11 14.03 -3.08
CA TRP A 133 -5.61 12.69 -2.77
C TRP A 133 -7.09 12.75 -2.40
N TYR A 134 -7.84 11.74 -2.80
CA TYR A 134 -9.28 11.62 -2.52
C TYR A 134 -9.70 10.15 -2.45
N PHE A 135 -10.88 9.85 -1.93
CA PHE A 135 -11.44 8.51 -1.96
C PHE A 135 -12.38 8.38 -3.16
N VAL A 136 -12.19 7.34 -3.98
CA VAL A 136 -13.08 7.09 -5.11
C VAL A 136 -14.41 6.53 -4.57
N PRO A 137 -15.58 7.09 -4.91
CA PRO A 137 -16.86 6.60 -4.39
C PRO A 137 -17.11 5.10 -4.62
N SER A 138 -16.66 4.57 -5.75
CA SER A 138 -16.79 3.14 -6.08
C SER A 138 -15.83 2.23 -5.31
N SER A 139 -14.78 2.78 -4.68
CA SER A 139 -13.86 2.02 -3.82
C SER A 139 -14.39 1.84 -2.40
N VAL A 140 -15.46 2.56 -2.03
CA VAL A 140 -16.03 2.47 -0.69
C VAL A 140 -16.80 1.16 -0.57
N SER A 141 -16.29 0.26 0.28
CA SER A 141 -16.95 -1.01 0.58
C SER A 141 -17.34 -1.04 2.04
N CYS A 142 -18.59 -1.43 2.30
CA CYS A 142 -19.15 -1.44 3.64
C CYS A 142 -19.56 -2.84 4.06
N TRP A 143 -19.23 -3.18 5.29
CA TRP A 143 -19.60 -4.44 5.89
C TRP A 143 -19.92 -4.22 7.37
N ARG A 144 -21.21 -4.36 7.72
CA ARG A 144 -21.70 -4.14 9.09
C ARG A 144 -21.31 -2.74 9.61
N ALA A 145 -20.51 -2.67 10.67
CA ALA A 145 -19.99 -1.43 11.27
C ALA A 145 -18.60 -1.04 10.74
N TRP A 146 -18.13 -1.69 9.68
CA TRP A 146 -16.84 -1.43 9.05
C TRP A 146 -17.04 -0.84 7.65
N ALA A 147 -16.13 0.06 7.28
CA ALA A 147 -16.05 0.61 5.94
C ALA A 147 -14.60 0.69 5.51
N THR A 148 -14.33 0.40 4.25
CA THR A 148 -13.02 0.58 3.63
C THR A 148 -13.10 1.58 2.49
N ALA A 149 -12.00 2.27 2.21
CA ALA A 149 -11.87 3.12 1.04
C ALA A 149 -10.44 3.08 0.50
N GLU A 150 -10.31 3.01 -0.82
CA GLU A 150 -9.02 3.12 -1.48
C GLU A 150 -8.76 4.58 -1.86
N PRO A 151 -7.61 5.14 -1.45
CA PRO A 151 -7.23 6.47 -1.86
C PRO A 151 -6.79 6.46 -3.34
N ASP A 152 -7.17 7.47 -4.08
CA ASP A 152 -6.64 7.78 -5.40
C ASP A 152 -5.85 9.09 -5.36
N GLY A 153 -4.77 9.16 -6.13
CA GLY A 153 -3.85 10.29 -6.12
C GLY A 153 -2.63 10.09 -7.04
N PRO A 154 -1.74 11.09 -7.14
CA PRO A 154 -0.62 11.08 -8.10
C PRO A 154 0.43 9.98 -7.86
N ILE A 155 0.49 9.42 -6.64
CA ILE A 155 1.34 8.28 -6.31
C ILE A 155 0.48 7.28 -5.53
N THR A 156 -0.34 6.52 -6.25
CA THR A 156 -1.20 5.50 -5.63
C THR A 156 -0.34 4.43 -4.97
N GLY A 157 -0.62 4.15 -3.69
CA GLY A 157 -0.07 2.98 -2.99
C GLY A 157 -1.17 1.95 -2.78
N ASP A 158 -0.78 0.69 -2.56
CA ASP A 158 -1.69 -0.45 -2.36
C ASP A 158 -2.34 -0.48 -0.96
N GLY A 159 -2.69 0.69 -0.43
CA GLY A 159 -3.15 0.84 0.95
C GLY A 159 -4.63 1.19 1.03
N VAL A 160 -5.41 0.34 1.67
CA VAL A 160 -6.82 0.57 1.99
C VAL A 160 -6.93 1.26 3.35
N TYR A 161 -7.77 2.28 3.45
CA TYR A 161 -8.14 2.89 4.72
C TYR A 161 -9.32 2.15 5.32
N LEU A 162 -9.21 1.78 6.59
CA LEU A 162 -10.24 1.10 7.36
C LEU A 162 -10.88 2.06 8.36
N PHE A 163 -12.20 2.04 8.40
CA PHE A 163 -13.03 2.86 9.27
C PHE A 163 -13.98 1.97 10.06
N HIS A 164 -14.20 2.35 11.31
CA HIS A 164 -15.13 1.66 12.20
C HIS A 164 -16.19 2.64 12.70
N TYR A 165 -17.45 2.20 12.66
CA TYR A 165 -18.58 2.93 13.20
C TYR A 165 -18.72 2.63 14.70
N ARG A 166 -18.83 3.69 15.50
CA ARG A 166 -19.22 3.59 16.90
C ARG A 166 -20.57 4.27 17.12
N ALA A 167 -21.46 3.63 17.87
CA ALA A 167 -22.81 4.13 18.11
C ALA A 167 -22.84 5.51 18.82
N ASP A 168 -21.83 5.81 19.63
CA ASP A 168 -21.70 7.07 20.38
C ASP A 168 -21.01 8.19 19.59
N GLY A 169 -20.29 7.85 18.50
CA GLY A 169 -19.32 8.76 17.89
C GLY A 169 -19.29 8.75 16.37
N GLY A 170 -20.14 7.97 15.71
CA GLY A 170 -20.18 7.82 14.27
C GLY A 170 -18.99 7.07 13.70
N TRP A 171 -18.76 7.26 12.39
CA TRP A 171 -17.62 6.70 11.66
C TRP A 171 -16.31 7.34 12.12
N ARG A 172 -15.29 6.50 12.34
CA ARG A 172 -13.93 6.95 12.71
C ARG A 172 -12.88 6.17 11.94
N TYR A 173 -11.76 6.82 11.66
CA TYR A 173 -10.58 6.15 11.14
C TYR A 173 -10.04 5.15 12.17
N HIS A 174 -9.75 3.93 11.71
CA HIS A 174 -9.19 2.87 12.52
C HIS A 174 -7.72 2.64 12.18
N SER A 175 -7.43 2.26 10.93
CA SER A 175 -6.10 1.87 10.47
C SER A 175 -5.98 1.96 8.95
N GLN A 176 -4.75 1.85 8.43
CA GLN A 176 -4.45 1.76 7.01
C GLN A 176 -3.52 0.56 6.78
N GLY A 177 -3.78 -0.22 5.74
CA GLY A 177 -3.00 -1.42 5.41
C GLY A 177 -3.35 -1.98 4.04
N SER A 178 -2.57 -2.95 3.57
CA SER A 178 -2.82 -3.64 2.29
C SER A 178 -3.73 -4.86 2.45
N ALA A 179 -3.81 -5.39 3.67
CA ALA A 179 -4.64 -6.50 4.08
C ALA A 179 -4.89 -6.40 5.59
N PHE A 180 -5.99 -7.00 6.06
CA PHE A 180 -6.32 -7.07 7.47
C PHE A 180 -6.65 -8.51 7.84
N HIS A 181 -6.08 -8.99 8.95
CA HIS A 181 -6.55 -10.24 9.56
C HIS A 181 -7.86 -9.96 10.28
N CYS A 182 -8.89 -10.75 9.96
CA CYS A 182 -10.23 -10.54 10.47
C CYS A 182 -10.30 -10.75 12.00
N GLU A 183 -9.48 -11.65 12.53
CA GLU A 183 -9.38 -11.92 13.96
C GLU A 183 -8.93 -10.69 14.75
N ASP A 184 -7.96 -9.93 14.24
CA ASP A 184 -7.44 -8.72 14.88
C ASP A 184 -8.49 -7.61 14.97
N LEU A 185 -9.47 -7.63 14.06
CA LEU A 185 -10.61 -6.71 14.04
C LEU A 185 -11.79 -7.22 14.89
N GLY A 186 -11.66 -8.38 15.53
CA GLY A 186 -12.75 -9.04 16.25
C GLY A 186 -13.85 -9.58 15.33
N ILE A 187 -13.56 -9.72 14.04
CA ILE A 187 -14.48 -10.25 13.04
C ILE A 187 -14.30 -11.77 12.99
N THR A 188 -15.10 -12.49 13.77
CA THR A 188 -15.05 -13.96 13.85
C THR A 188 -16.04 -14.65 12.90
N SER A 189 -16.88 -13.89 12.20
CA SER A 189 -17.95 -14.42 11.36
C SER A 189 -18.24 -13.51 10.18
N GLY A 190 -18.48 -14.12 9.01
CA GLY A 190 -18.69 -13.43 7.74
C GLY A 190 -17.36 -13.02 7.13
N ASN A 191 -17.28 -13.12 5.81
CA ASN A 191 -16.06 -12.89 5.05
C ASN A 191 -16.14 -11.50 4.41
N PRO A 192 -15.72 -10.41 5.09
CA PRO A 192 -15.70 -9.09 4.48
C PRO A 192 -14.65 -9.06 3.36
N PRO A 193 -14.88 -8.26 2.31
CA PRO A 193 -14.01 -8.25 1.13
C PRO A 193 -12.59 -7.73 1.40
N PHE A 194 -12.35 -7.11 2.55
CA PHE A 194 -11.06 -6.53 2.93
C PHE A 194 -10.25 -7.42 3.89
N CYS A 195 -10.80 -8.55 4.33
CA CYS A 195 -10.03 -9.50 5.12
C CYS A 195 -9.26 -10.44 4.22
N GLU A 196 -8.01 -10.69 4.59
CA GLU A 196 -7.24 -11.80 4.04
C GLU A 196 -7.74 -13.07 4.72
N MET A 197 -8.00 -14.11 3.93
CA MET A 197 -8.27 -15.44 4.46
C MET A 197 -6.94 -16.17 4.53
N ASP A 198 -6.43 -16.37 5.75
CA ASP A 198 -5.31 -17.27 6.01
C ASP A 198 -5.69 -18.74 5.71
#